data_AF-A0A949TJH6-F1
#
_entry.id   AF-A0A949TJH6-F1
#
_cell.length_a   1.000
_cell.length_b   1.000
_cell.length_c   1.000
_cell.angle_alpha   90.00
_cell.angle_beta   90.00
_cell.angle_gamma   90.00
#
_symmetry.space_group_name_H-M   'P 1'
#
loop_
_entity.id
_entity.type
_entity.pdbx_description
1 polymer ?
#
loop_
_entity_poly.entity_id
_entity_poly.type
_entity_poly.pdbx_seq_one_letter_code
_entity_poly.pdbx_strand_id
1 'polypeptide(L)'
;MVATLNETQRKAIAMKLADMKVLQNQLIASEQKLISAINDGEITKRLQDMLKDDQESLGTIEAAIAKFGTASEPQEKVKNFTQTVDKMMGGSTLSLYEKALQHEGMKHQLVMTGMLVHKCAQTAGEDWEEAIDPINKVNFQNRAHQEQLKAVIYALGTRELVGKEPDTSIWAAVEDGIAAAKGLFSGLAS
;
A
#
# COMPACT_ATOMS: atom_id res chain seq x y z
N MET A 1 -15.16 30.95 0.11
CA MET A 1 -13.88 31.02 0.83
C MET A 1 -13.23 29.65 0.74
N VAL A 2 -12.02 29.55 0.20
CA VAL A 2 -11.22 28.32 0.26
C VAL A 2 -10.99 28.01 1.74
N ALA A 3 -11.35 26.81 2.19
CA ALA A 3 -11.32 26.45 3.59
C ALA A 3 -9.88 26.17 4.04
N THR A 4 -9.14 27.20 4.44
CA THR A 4 -7.82 27.04 5.05
C THR A 4 -7.91 26.18 6.32
N LEU A 5 -7.06 25.15 6.41
CA LEU A 5 -7.00 24.26 7.56
C LEU A 5 -6.61 25.01 8.84
N ASN A 6 -7.38 24.82 9.91
CA ASN A 6 -6.96 25.23 11.25
C ASN A 6 -5.89 24.27 11.83
N GLU A 7 -5.26 24.65 12.94
CA GLU A 7 -4.18 23.87 13.54
C GLU A 7 -4.57 22.43 13.88
N THR A 8 -5.78 22.22 14.41
CA THR A 8 -6.30 20.90 14.75
C THR A 8 -6.45 20.03 13.50
N GLN A 9 -6.97 20.59 12.42
CA GLN A 9 -7.14 19.88 11.15
C GLN A 9 -5.79 19.54 10.51
N ARG A 10 -4.82 20.47 10.54
CA ARG A 10 -3.44 20.21 10.07
C ARG A 10 -2.79 19.07 10.86
N LYS A 11 -2.90 19.10 12.19
CA LYS A 11 -2.39 18.02 13.04
C LYS A 11 -3.05 16.68 12.75
N ALA A 12 -4.35 16.64 12.46
CA ALA A 12 -5.05 15.41 12.10
C ALA A 12 -4.57 14.81 10.77
N ILE A 13 -4.32 15.64 9.75
CA ILE A 13 -3.76 15.19 8.47
C ILE A 13 -2.30 14.76 8.64
N ALA A 14 -1.49 15.52 9.35
CA ALA A 14 -0.10 15.16 9.66
C ALA A 14 0.01 13.80 10.37
N MET A 15 -0.91 13.52 11.29
CA MET A 15 -1.01 12.22 11.98
C MET A 15 -1.34 11.08 11.01
N LYS A 16 -2.22 11.32 10.04
CA LYS A 16 -2.53 10.32 8.99
C LYS A 16 -1.35 10.09 8.05
N LEU A 17 -0.59 11.11 7.71
CA LEU A 17 0.65 10.94 6.94
C LEU A 17 1.70 10.14 7.72
N ALA A 18 1.82 10.39 9.03
CA ALA A 18 2.69 9.60 9.91
C ALA A 18 2.23 8.12 9.99
N ASP A 19 0.91 7.87 10.06
CA ASP A 19 0.35 6.51 9.97
C ASP A 19 0.75 5.84 8.65
N MET A 20 0.63 6.55 7.52
CA MET A 20 1.02 6.03 6.21
C MET A 20 2.50 5.64 6.16
N LYS A 21 3.39 6.47 6.71
CA LYS A 21 4.82 6.14 6.80
C LYS A 21 5.06 4.86 7.59
N VAL A 22 4.39 4.67 8.72
CA VAL A 22 4.52 3.45 9.53
C VAL A 22 3.98 2.22 8.79
N LEU A 23 2.83 2.34 8.13
CA LEU A 23 2.27 1.27 7.31
C LEU A 23 3.20 0.90 6.14
N GLN A 24 3.75 1.88 5.43
CA GLN A 24 4.67 1.65 4.30
C GLN A 24 5.94 0.90 4.74
N ASN A 25 6.52 1.26 5.88
CA ASN A 25 7.66 0.53 6.44
C ASN A 25 7.29 -0.92 6.79
N GLN A 26 6.09 -1.14 7.34
CA GLN A 26 5.64 -2.50 7.66
C GLN A 26 5.34 -3.33 6.41
N LEU A 27 4.84 -2.72 5.33
CA LEU A 27 4.67 -3.40 4.03
C LEU A 27 6.01 -3.88 3.48
N ILE A 28 7.02 -3.02 3.45
CA ILE A 28 8.39 -3.34 3.02
C ILE A 28 8.95 -4.53 3.82
N ALA A 29 8.79 -4.51 5.16
CA ALA A 29 9.23 -5.61 6.01
C ALA A 29 8.46 -6.91 5.75
N SER A 30 7.16 -6.80 5.47
CA SER A 30 6.28 -7.94 5.18
C SER A 30 6.61 -8.59 3.83
N GLU A 31 6.95 -7.77 2.82
CA GLU A 31 7.41 -8.22 1.50
C GLU A 31 8.71 -9.00 1.59
N GLN A 32 9.70 -8.49 2.33
CA GLN A 32 10.97 -9.19 2.55
C GLN A 32 10.76 -10.57 3.19
N LYS A 33 9.84 -10.66 4.16
CA LYS A 33 9.46 -11.93 4.81
C LYS A 33 8.78 -12.88 3.82
N LEU A 34 7.85 -12.39 3.00
CA LEU A 34 7.15 -13.19 1.98
C LEU A 34 8.12 -13.71 0.91
N ILE A 35 8.97 -12.83 0.37
CA ILE A 35 10.02 -13.16 -0.61
C ILE A 35 10.93 -14.28 -0.09
N SER A 36 11.27 -14.24 1.20
CA SER A 36 12.15 -15.24 1.80
C SER A 36 11.45 -16.58 2.08
N ALA A 37 10.12 -16.59 2.18
CA ALA A 37 9.34 -17.77 2.56
C ALA A 37 8.71 -18.51 1.37
N ILE A 38 8.62 -17.86 0.21
CA ILE A 38 7.97 -18.41 -1.00
C ILE A 38 9.05 -18.95 -1.96
N ASN A 39 8.91 -20.20 -2.37
CA ASN A 39 9.83 -20.87 -3.30
C ASN A 39 9.38 -20.82 -4.77
N ASP A 40 8.35 -20.03 -5.09
CA ASP A 40 7.85 -19.83 -6.44
C ASP A 40 8.55 -18.63 -7.07
N GLY A 41 9.27 -18.85 -8.18
CA GLY A 41 10.06 -17.81 -8.84
C GLY A 41 9.23 -16.69 -9.46
N GLU A 42 8.02 -16.97 -9.95
CA GLU A 42 7.15 -15.95 -10.53
C GLU A 42 6.55 -15.06 -9.43
N ILE A 43 6.04 -15.66 -8.35
CA ILE A 43 5.53 -14.92 -7.20
C ILE A 43 6.63 -14.08 -6.55
N THR A 44 7.81 -14.66 -6.36
CA THR A 44 8.95 -13.97 -5.75
C THR A 44 9.37 -12.77 -6.59
N LYS A 45 9.44 -12.90 -7.91
CA LYS A 45 9.74 -11.79 -8.82
C LYS A 45 8.71 -10.66 -8.68
N ARG A 46 7.41 -10.98 -8.68
CA ARG A 46 6.35 -9.98 -8.51
C ARG A 46 6.47 -9.24 -7.16
N LEU A 47 6.75 -9.96 -6.08
CA LEU A 47 6.97 -9.35 -4.77
C LEU A 47 8.24 -8.49 -4.71
N GLN A 48 9.31 -8.86 -5.42
CA GLN A 48 10.52 -8.04 -5.54
C GLN A 48 10.26 -6.74 -6.29
N ASP A 49 9.48 -6.79 -7.37
CA ASP A 49 9.06 -5.59 -8.10
C ASP A 49 8.20 -4.69 -7.20
N MET A 50 7.25 -5.25 -6.44
CA MET A 50 6.47 -4.48 -5.45
C MET A 50 7.35 -3.85 -4.37
N LEU A 51 8.32 -4.61 -3.84
CA LEU A 51 9.23 -4.13 -2.80
C LEU A 51 10.03 -2.92 -3.26
N LYS A 52 10.49 -2.93 -4.52
CA LYS A 52 11.19 -1.79 -5.10
C LYS A 52 10.27 -0.57 -5.19
N ASP A 53 9.07 -0.74 -5.73
CA ASP A 53 8.07 0.33 -5.85
C ASP A 53 7.65 0.89 -4.48
N ASP A 54 7.57 0.03 -3.46
CA ASP A 54 7.22 0.40 -2.09
C ASP A 54 8.36 1.18 -1.39
N GLN A 55 9.62 0.85 -1.68
CA GLN A 55 10.78 1.63 -1.23
C GLN A 55 10.82 3.04 -1.86
N GLU A 56 10.50 3.16 -3.15
CA GLU A 56 10.35 4.46 -3.82
C GLU A 56 9.15 5.24 -3.26
N SER A 57 8.05 4.54 -2.96
CA SER A 57 6.85 5.12 -2.35
C SER A 57 7.11 5.68 -0.95
N LEU A 58 7.97 5.03 -0.15
CA LEU A 58 8.38 5.55 1.15
C LEU A 58 9.04 6.92 1.02
N GLY A 59 9.97 7.10 0.07
CA GLY A 59 10.59 8.39 -0.19
C GLY A 59 9.58 9.47 -0.60
N THR A 60 8.56 9.08 -1.38
CA THR A 60 7.47 9.99 -1.78
C THR A 60 6.61 10.41 -0.58
N ILE A 61 6.27 9.48 0.30
CA ILE A 61 5.53 9.76 1.55
C ILE A 61 6.33 10.70 2.45
N GLU A 62 7.64 10.48 2.60
CA GLU A 62 8.52 11.34 3.41
C GLU A 62 8.61 12.76 2.84
N ALA A 63 8.72 12.89 1.53
CA ALA A 63 8.70 14.20 0.86
C ALA A 63 7.36 14.92 1.06
N ALA A 64 6.23 14.23 0.96
CA ALA A 64 4.91 14.80 1.22
C ALA A 64 4.75 15.25 2.68
N ILE A 65 5.23 14.46 3.66
CA ILE A 65 5.26 14.85 5.08
C ILE A 65 6.08 16.13 5.28
N ALA A 66 7.26 16.23 4.67
CA ALA A 66 8.11 17.40 4.76
C ALA A 66 7.44 18.64 4.14
N LYS A 67 6.85 18.48 2.94
CA LYS A 67 6.18 19.57 2.22
C LYS A 67 4.90 20.04 2.93
N PHE A 68 4.17 19.15 3.59
CA PHE A 68 3.00 19.51 4.40
C PHE A 68 3.35 20.41 5.59
N GLY A 69 4.60 20.40 6.04
CA GLY A 69 5.15 21.38 6.99
C GLY A 69 4.64 21.26 8.44
N THR A 70 3.77 20.30 8.73
CA THR A 70 3.29 19.98 10.08
C THR A 70 3.72 18.56 10.45
N ALA A 71 4.53 18.44 11.50
CA ALA A 71 4.92 17.14 12.03
C ALA A 71 3.87 16.59 13.00
N SER A 72 3.71 15.27 13.01
CA SER A 72 2.92 14.55 14.01
C SER A 72 3.46 13.15 14.20
N GLU A 73 3.14 12.56 15.34
CA GLU A 73 3.42 11.15 15.61
C GLU A 73 2.33 10.26 14.99
N PRO A 74 2.67 9.04 14.56
CA PRO A 74 1.68 8.04 14.17
C PRO A 74 0.78 7.70 15.35
N GLN A 75 -0.46 7.32 15.06
CA GLN A 75 -1.40 6.87 16.08
C GLN A 75 -0.91 5.59 16.75
N GLU A 76 -1.06 5.51 18.07
CA GLU A 76 -0.63 4.33 18.85
C GLU A 76 -1.32 3.05 18.36
N LYS A 77 -2.59 3.12 17.98
CA LYS A 77 -3.32 1.99 17.39
C LYS A 77 -2.70 1.49 16.09
N VAL A 78 -2.10 2.36 15.28
CA VAL A 78 -1.42 1.97 14.03
C VAL A 78 -0.08 1.33 14.34
N LYS A 79 0.68 1.87 15.31
CA LYS A 79 1.92 1.24 15.82
C LYS A 79 1.64 -0.16 16.37
N ASN A 80 0.61 -0.32 17.18
CA ASN A 80 0.22 -1.62 17.74
C ASN A 80 -0.27 -2.61 16.67
N PHE A 81 -1.01 -2.11 15.68
CA PHE A 81 -1.42 -2.91 14.53
C PHE A 81 -0.21 -3.42 13.74
N THR A 82 0.74 -2.56 13.35
CA THR A 82 1.91 -2.99 12.58
C THR A 82 2.79 -3.96 13.35
N GLN A 83 2.97 -3.77 14.66
CA GLN A 83 3.66 -4.73 15.52
C GLN A 83 2.96 -6.10 15.57
N THR A 84 1.62 -6.11 15.57
CA THR A 84 0.84 -7.35 15.55
C THR A 84 1.03 -8.07 14.22
N VAL A 85 0.95 -7.35 13.11
CA VAL A 85 1.20 -7.92 11.79
C VAL A 85 2.64 -8.44 11.68
N ASP A 86 3.63 -7.70 12.22
CA ASP A 86 5.03 -8.14 12.16
C ASP A 86 5.25 -9.52 12.78
N LYS A 87 4.61 -9.75 13.94
CA LYS A 87 4.60 -11.05 14.62
C LYS A 87 3.89 -12.12 13.81
N MET A 88 2.73 -11.80 13.22
CA MET A 88 1.99 -12.75 12.38
C MET A 88 2.76 -13.16 11.13
N MET A 89 3.43 -12.21 10.47
CA MET A 89 4.25 -12.46 9.28
C MET A 89 5.51 -13.25 9.60
N GLY A 90 6.16 -12.97 10.75
CA GLY A 90 7.37 -13.66 11.19
C GLY A 90 7.12 -15.01 11.88
N GLY A 91 5.92 -15.24 12.37
CA GLY A 91 5.55 -16.47 13.07
C GLY A 91 5.10 -17.61 12.15
N SER A 92 4.69 -18.71 12.79
CA SER A 92 4.12 -19.89 12.14
C SER A 92 2.59 -19.98 12.26
N THR A 93 1.95 -18.94 12.82
CA THR A 93 0.49 -18.91 13.01
C THR A 93 -0.27 -18.82 11.69
N LEU A 94 0.33 -18.15 10.70
CA LEU A 94 -0.24 -18.01 9.37
C LEU A 94 0.47 -18.90 8.37
N SER A 95 -0.30 -19.53 7.49
CA SER A 95 0.23 -20.16 6.28
C SER A 95 0.62 -19.13 5.22
N LEU A 96 1.18 -19.57 4.08
CA LEU A 96 1.73 -18.64 3.09
C LEU A 96 0.65 -17.78 2.42
N TYR A 97 -0.49 -18.36 2.06
CA TYR A 97 -1.57 -17.58 1.46
C TYR A 97 -2.21 -16.62 2.48
N GLU A 98 -2.26 -17.00 3.76
CA GLU A 98 -2.77 -16.14 4.83
C GLU A 98 -1.84 -14.95 5.11
N LYS A 99 -0.52 -15.16 5.03
CA LYS A 99 0.46 -14.07 5.06
C LYS A 99 0.28 -13.12 3.88
N ALA A 100 0.03 -13.65 2.68
CA ALA A 100 -0.27 -12.82 1.50
C ALA A 100 -1.58 -12.03 1.65
N LEU A 101 -2.63 -12.63 2.24
CA LEU A 101 -3.88 -11.94 2.60
C LEU A 101 -3.65 -10.81 3.61
N GLN A 102 -2.86 -11.07 4.66
CA GLN A 102 -2.55 -10.06 5.66
C GLN A 102 -1.77 -8.87 5.06
N HIS A 103 -0.86 -9.16 4.12
CA HIS A 103 -0.12 -8.13 3.37
C HIS A 103 -1.03 -7.30 2.48
N GLU A 104 -1.92 -7.94 1.71
CA GLU A 104 -2.90 -7.24 0.87
C GLU A 104 -3.82 -6.34 1.71
N GLY A 105 -4.36 -6.84 2.83
CA GLY A 105 -5.23 -6.06 3.70
C GLY A 105 -4.53 -4.82 4.28
N MET A 106 -3.24 -4.91 4.60
CA MET A 106 -2.46 -3.75 5.04
C MET A 106 -2.23 -2.76 3.89
N LYS A 107 -1.95 -3.26 2.68
CA LYS A 107 -1.76 -2.42 1.50
C LYS A 107 -3.05 -1.69 1.14
N HIS A 108 -4.20 -2.35 1.28
CA HIS A 108 -5.52 -1.73 1.17
C HIS A 108 -5.71 -0.59 2.17
N GLN A 109 -5.35 -0.80 3.43
CA GLN A 109 -5.43 0.25 4.45
C GLN A 109 -4.55 1.47 4.11
N LEU A 110 -3.35 1.25 3.56
CA LEU A 110 -2.47 2.33 3.11
C LEU A 110 -3.12 3.15 1.98
N VAL A 111 -3.66 2.48 0.95
CA VAL A 111 -4.37 3.14 -0.18
C VAL A 111 -5.55 3.97 0.33
N MET A 112 -6.41 3.40 1.17
CA MET A 112 -7.58 4.10 1.68
C MET A 112 -7.20 5.30 2.54
N THR A 113 -6.10 5.19 3.30
CA THR A 113 -5.57 6.32 4.08
C THR A 113 -5.01 7.42 3.17
N GLY A 114 -4.26 7.06 2.13
CA GLY A 114 -3.71 8.02 1.17
C GLY A 114 -4.80 8.73 0.37
N MET A 115 -5.82 8.01 -0.10
CA MET A 115 -6.97 8.61 -0.80
C MET A 115 -7.75 9.57 0.10
N LEU A 116 -7.94 9.22 1.37
CA LEU A 116 -8.60 10.09 2.35
C LEU A 116 -7.80 11.40 2.53
N VAL A 117 -6.49 11.30 2.75
CA VAL A 117 -5.62 12.48 2.95
C VAL A 117 -5.60 13.36 1.70
N HIS A 118 -5.48 12.78 0.51
CA HIS A 118 -5.56 13.50 -0.76
C HIS A 118 -6.89 14.25 -0.92
N LYS A 119 -8.03 13.60 -0.67
CA LYS A 119 -9.33 14.24 -0.79
C LYS A 119 -9.56 15.37 0.23
N CYS A 120 -9.05 15.18 1.46
CA CYS A 120 -9.07 16.23 2.48
C CYS A 120 -8.24 17.45 2.04
N ALA A 121 -7.07 17.23 1.46
CA ALA A 121 -6.19 18.29 0.97
C ALA A 121 -6.81 19.07 -0.19
N GLN A 122 -7.36 18.37 -1.19
CA GLN A 122 -8.10 18.99 -2.31
C GLN A 122 -9.26 19.87 -1.83
N THR A 123 -9.96 19.47 -0.77
CA THR A 123 -11.07 20.26 -0.22
C THR A 123 -10.58 21.51 0.54
N ALA A 124 -9.34 21.50 1.04
CA ALA A 124 -8.77 22.54 1.87
C ALA A 124 -8.08 23.67 1.09
N GLY A 125 -7.79 23.46 -0.20
CA GLY A 125 -7.21 24.47 -1.09
C GLY A 125 -5.92 24.01 -1.77
N GLU A 126 -5.55 24.76 -2.82
CA GLU A 126 -4.47 24.43 -3.76
C GLU A 126 -3.13 24.15 -3.06
N ASP A 127 -2.73 24.98 -2.08
CA ASP A 127 -1.46 24.79 -1.35
C ASP A 127 -1.37 23.42 -0.65
N TRP A 128 -2.48 22.94 -0.10
CA TRP A 128 -2.54 21.66 0.60
C TRP A 128 -2.59 20.51 -0.40
N GLU A 129 -3.35 20.67 -1.49
CA GLU A 129 -3.41 19.71 -2.59
C GLU A 129 -2.02 19.50 -3.19
N GLU A 130 -1.29 20.57 -3.51
CA GLU A 130 0.04 20.50 -4.09
C GLU A 130 1.06 19.79 -3.17
N ALA A 131 0.87 19.89 -1.85
CA ALA A 131 1.72 19.20 -0.88
C ALA A 131 1.47 17.68 -0.84
N ILE A 132 0.24 17.25 -1.11
CA ILE A 132 -0.23 15.87 -0.96
C ILE A 132 -0.37 15.13 -2.29
N ASP A 133 -0.46 15.84 -3.41
CA ASP A 133 -0.59 15.28 -4.75
C ASP A 133 0.36 14.12 -5.09
N PRO A 134 1.65 14.14 -4.67
CA PRO A 134 2.54 13.00 -4.87
C PRO A 134 2.04 11.68 -4.25
N ILE A 135 1.23 11.74 -3.18
CA ILE A 135 0.60 10.57 -2.55
C ILE A 135 -0.36 9.86 -3.52
N ASN A 136 -0.94 10.58 -4.47
CA ASN A 136 -1.84 9.97 -5.45
C ASN A 136 -1.09 8.92 -6.30
N LYS A 137 0.16 9.20 -6.70
CA LYS A 137 1.01 8.22 -7.39
C LYS A 137 1.23 6.96 -6.55
N VAL A 138 1.50 7.11 -5.25
CA VAL A 138 1.64 5.99 -4.31
C VAL A 138 0.36 5.16 -4.22
N ASN A 139 -0.81 5.79 -4.23
CA ASN A 139 -2.09 5.08 -4.24
C ASN A 139 -2.26 4.25 -5.52
N PHE A 140 -1.91 4.78 -6.69
CA PHE A 140 -2.01 4.05 -7.96
C PHE A 140 -1.09 2.84 -8.03
N GLN A 141 0.17 3.00 -7.60
CA GLN A 141 1.11 1.87 -7.52
C GLN A 141 0.58 0.78 -6.60
N ASN A 142 0.09 1.16 -5.42
CA ASN A 142 -0.49 0.20 -4.49
C ASN A 142 -1.76 -0.48 -5.02
N ARG A 143 -2.62 0.19 -5.80
CA ARG A 143 -3.76 -0.47 -6.46
C ARG A 143 -3.32 -1.51 -7.48
N ALA A 144 -2.26 -1.24 -8.24
CA ALA A 144 -1.67 -2.25 -9.12
C ALA A 144 -1.10 -3.44 -8.33
N HIS A 145 -0.44 -3.17 -7.20
CA HIS A 145 0.05 -4.21 -6.29
C HIS A 145 -1.10 -5.05 -5.72
N GLN A 146 -2.26 -4.47 -5.40
CA GLN A 146 -3.42 -5.23 -4.93
C GLN A 146 -3.92 -6.24 -5.96
N GLU A 147 -3.98 -5.88 -7.25
CA GLU A 147 -4.34 -6.84 -8.29
C GLU A 147 -3.32 -7.98 -8.40
N GLN A 148 -2.02 -7.67 -8.32
CA GLN A 148 -0.97 -8.70 -8.27
C GLN A 148 -1.13 -9.63 -7.06
N LEU A 149 -1.41 -9.06 -5.87
CA LEU A 149 -1.55 -9.82 -4.63
C LEU A 149 -2.76 -10.75 -4.66
N LYS A 150 -3.87 -10.37 -5.31
CA LYS A 150 -5.01 -11.28 -5.52
C LYS A 150 -4.59 -12.56 -6.23
N ALA A 151 -3.81 -12.46 -7.32
CA ALA A 151 -3.33 -13.65 -8.02
C ALA A 151 -2.32 -14.44 -7.19
N VAL A 152 -1.43 -13.78 -6.44
CA VAL A 152 -0.52 -14.46 -5.49
C VAL A 152 -1.32 -15.27 -4.45
N ILE A 153 -2.37 -14.67 -3.88
CA ILE A 153 -3.26 -15.34 -2.93
C ILE A 153 -3.95 -16.53 -3.57
N TYR A 154 -4.46 -16.42 -4.80
CA TYR A 154 -5.08 -17.54 -5.51
C TYR A 154 -4.11 -18.65 -5.83
N ALA A 155 -2.89 -18.32 -6.26
CA ALA A 155 -1.86 -19.30 -6.56
C ALA A 155 -1.45 -20.09 -5.31
N LEU A 156 -1.09 -19.38 -4.22
CA LEU A 156 -0.71 -20.00 -2.95
C LEU A 156 -1.88 -20.78 -2.35
N GLY A 157 -3.08 -20.19 -2.33
CA GLY A 157 -4.27 -20.79 -1.74
C GLY A 157 -4.74 -22.04 -2.50
N THR A 158 -4.68 -22.05 -3.84
CA THR A 158 -5.08 -23.23 -4.62
C THR A 158 -4.12 -24.40 -4.37
N ARG A 159 -2.82 -24.12 -4.30
CA ARG A 159 -1.80 -25.12 -3.95
C ARG A 159 -2.00 -25.66 -2.55
N GLU A 160 -2.22 -24.79 -1.57
CA GLU A 160 -2.31 -25.18 -0.17
C GLU A 160 -3.64 -25.86 0.18
N LEU A 161 -4.76 -25.31 -0.28
CA LEU A 161 -6.10 -25.77 0.09
C LEU A 161 -6.59 -26.95 -0.77
N VAL A 162 -6.12 -27.04 -2.02
CA VAL A 162 -6.59 -28.05 -2.99
C VAL A 162 -5.48 -29.01 -3.41
N GLY A 163 -4.20 -28.69 -3.18
CA GLY A 163 -3.08 -29.53 -3.62
C GLY A 163 -2.86 -29.52 -5.12
N LYS A 164 -3.30 -28.46 -5.82
CA LYS A 164 -3.23 -28.33 -7.29
C LYS A 164 -2.56 -27.04 -7.70
N GLU A 165 -2.00 -27.03 -8.91
CA GLU A 165 -1.56 -25.79 -9.53
C GLU A 165 -2.77 -24.92 -9.93
N PRO A 166 -2.67 -23.59 -9.79
CA PRO A 166 -3.71 -22.69 -10.26
C PRO A 166 -3.76 -22.66 -11.79
N ASP A 167 -4.88 -22.17 -12.34
CA ASP A 167 -4.97 -21.88 -13.77
C ASP A 167 -3.97 -20.75 -14.12
N THR A 168 -3.14 -20.95 -15.14
CA THR A 168 -2.13 -19.96 -15.55
C THR A 168 -2.73 -18.63 -16.05
N SER A 169 -4.02 -18.62 -16.42
CA SER A 169 -4.73 -17.41 -16.86
C SER A 169 -4.88 -16.35 -15.75
N ILE A 170 -4.65 -16.71 -14.47
CA ILE A 170 -4.68 -15.73 -13.37
C ILE A 170 -3.72 -14.56 -13.59
N TRP A 171 -2.59 -14.79 -14.24
CA TRP A 171 -1.57 -13.77 -14.47
C TRP A 171 -1.95 -12.81 -15.58
N ALA A 172 -2.55 -13.32 -16.66
CA ALA A 172 -3.08 -12.49 -17.74
C ALA A 172 -4.20 -11.57 -17.22
N ALA A 173 -5.10 -12.09 -16.38
CA ALA A 173 -6.15 -11.28 -15.77
C ALA A 173 -5.61 -10.13 -14.89
N VAL A 174 -4.47 -10.34 -14.23
CA VAL A 174 -3.79 -9.27 -13.46
C VAL A 174 -3.20 -8.22 -14.38
N GLU A 175 -2.56 -8.62 -15.48
CA GLU A 175 -2.00 -7.68 -16.46
C GLU A 175 -3.10 -6.80 -17.06
N ASP A 176 -4.25 -7.39 -17.40
CA ASP A 176 -5.43 -6.67 -17.87
C ASP A 176 -5.98 -5.70 -16.80
N GLY A 177 -6.09 -6.15 -15.55
CA GLY A 177 -6.55 -5.31 -14.43
C GLY A 177 -5.64 -4.10 -14.18
N ILE A 178 -4.33 -4.29 -14.27
CA ILE A 178 -3.34 -3.22 -14.12
C ILE A 178 -3.37 -2.28 -15.33
N ALA A 179 -3.49 -2.80 -16.55
CA ALA A 179 -3.61 -1.98 -17.74
C ALA A 179 -4.85 -1.09 -17.69
N ALA A 180 -5.99 -1.62 -17.24
CA ALA A 180 -7.21 -0.85 -17.02
C ALA A 180 -7.01 0.26 -15.96
N ALA A 181 -6.36 -0.05 -14.84
CA ALA A 181 -6.04 0.93 -13.80
C ALA A 181 -5.11 2.05 -14.31
N LYS A 182 -4.09 1.70 -15.12
CA LYS A 182 -3.19 2.67 -15.76
C LYS A 182 -3.90 3.55 -16.78
N GLY A 183 -4.79 3.00 -17.59
CA GLY A 183 -5.58 3.75 -18.57
C GLY A 183 -6.44 4.84 -17.93
N LEU A 184 -7.06 4.53 -16.79
CA LEU A 184 -7.80 5.51 -15.99
C LEU A 184 -6.90 6.65 -15.47
N PHE A 185 -5.68 6.34 -15.04
CA PHE A 185 -4.73 7.34 -14.56
C PHE A 185 -4.23 8.28 -15.67
N SER A 186 -3.86 7.72 -16.84
CA SER A 186 -3.45 8.55 -17.96
C SER A 186 -4.54 9.51 -18.44
N GLY A 187 -5.81 9.11 -18.33
CA GLY A 187 -6.95 9.97 -18.67
C GLY A 187 -7.31 11.03 -17.63
N LEU A 188 -6.76 10.95 -16.40
CA LEU A 188 -6.93 11.96 -15.34
C LEU A 188 -5.80 12.99 -15.32
N ALA A 189 -4.66 12.70 -15.97
CA ALA A 189 -3.51 13.58 -16.10
C ALA A 189 -3.50 14.40 -17.41
N SER A 190 -4.56 14.27 -18.24
CA SER A 190 -4.79 14.97 -19.50
C SER A 190 -5.95 15.95 -19.39
#